data_AF-A0A379X406-F1
#
_entry.id   AF-A0A379X406-F1
#
_cell.length_a   1.000
_cell.length_b   1.000
_cell.length_c   1.000
_cell.angle_alpha   90.00
_cell.angle_beta   90.00
_cell.angle_gamma   90.00
#
_symmetry.space_group_name_H-M   'P 1'
#
loop_
_entity.id
_entity.type
_entity.pdbx_description
1 polymer ?
#
loop_
_entity_poly.entity_id
_entity_poly.type
_entity_poly.pdbx_seq_one_letter_code
_entity_poly.pdbx_strand_id
1 'polypeptide(L)' 'MSFMLALPKISLHGAGAIADMVNLVANKQWGKALIVTDGQLVKLGLLDSLFSALDEHSNVLPPV' A
#
# COMPACT_ATOMS: atom_id res chain seq x y z
N MET A 1 -15.19 -20.00 28.96
CA MET A 1 -15.49 -19.35 27.67
C MET A 1 -14.20 -19.13 26.93
N SER A 2 -14.05 -19.63 25.70
CA SER A 2 -12.95 -19.23 24.81
C SER A 2 -13.37 -17.99 24.02
N PHE A 3 -12.43 -17.11 23.75
CA PHE A 3 -12.63 -15.94 22.89
C PHE A 3 -11.70 -16.07 21.67
N MET A 4 -12.11 -15.48 20.56
CA MET A 4 -11.33 -15.49 19.32
C MET A 4 -10.77 -14.10 19.06
N LEU A 5 -9.47 -14.04 18.80
CA LEU A 5 -8.80 -12.81 18.38
C LEU A 5 -8.69 -12.80 16.86
N ALA A 6 -9.35 -11.85 16.21
CA ALA A 6 -9.22 -11.60 14.77
C ALA A 6 -8.08 -10.60 14.54
N LEU A 7 -6.85 -11.11 14.46
CA LEU A 7 -5.68 -10.29 14.19
C LEU A 7 -5.34 -10.28 12.68
N PRO A 8 -4.85 -9.15 12.16
CA PRO A 8 -4.29 -9.10 10.80
C PRO A 8 -3.18 -10.14 10.65
N LYS A 9 -3.19 -10.87 9.53
CA LYS A 9 -2.10 -11.82 9.20
C LYS A 9 -0.77 -11.09 8.95
N ILE A 10 -0.83 -9.82 8.57
CA ILE A 10 0.31 -8.98 8.24
C ILE A 10 0.08 -7.63 8.92
N SER A 11 1.07 -7.14 9.65
CA SER A 11 1.05 -5.82 10.29
C SER A 11 2.42 -5.19 10.13
N LEU A 12 2.50 -4.09 9.39
CA LEU A 12 3.72 -3.35 9.08
C LEU A 12 3.77 -2.08 9.94
N HIS A 13 4.89 -1.83 10.64
CA HIS A 13 5.03 -0.69 11.54
C HIS A 13 6.47 -0.19 11.55
N GLY A 14 6.65 1.07 11.96
CA GLY A 14 7.96 1.72 12.03
C GLY A 14 8.29 2.56 10.81
N ALA A 15 9.47 3.19 10.83
CA ALA A 15 9.96 3.95 9.69
C ALA A 15 10.21 3.02 8.50
N GLY A 16 9.74 3.41 7.32
CA GLY A 16 9.89 2.60 6.10
C GLY A 16 8.74 1.63 5.81
N ALA A 17 7.76 1.47 6.72
CA ALA A 17 6.65 0.52 6.55
C ALA A 17 5.80 0.72 5.27
N ILE A 18 5.77 1.95 4.72
CA ILE A 18 5.10 2.24 3.44
C ILE A 18 5.81 1.54 2.28
N ALA A 19 7.14 1.59 2.24
CA ALA A 19 7.92 0.93 1.20
C ALA A 19 7.80 -0.60 1.30
N ASP A 20 7.82 -1.14 2.52
CA ASP A 20 7.59 -2.57 2.76
C ASP A 20 6.20 -3.01 2.28
N MET A 21 5.19 -2.16 2.51
CA MET A 21 3.82 -2.41 2.04
C MET A 21 3.76 -2.44 0.51
N VAL A 22 4.38 -1.47 -0.16
CA VAL A 22 4.42 -1.39 -1.63
C VAL A 22 5.11 -2.62 -2.23
N ASN A 23 6.26 -3.03 -1.69
CA ASN A 23 6.95 -4.26 -2.12
C ASN A 23 6.07 -5.50 -1.96
N LEU A 24 5.30 -5.59 -0.87
CA LEU A 24 4.39 -6.70 -0.63
C LEU A 24 3.24 -6.74 -1.66
N VAL A 25 2.70 -5.58 -2.01
CA VAL A 25 1.61 -5.46 -2.99
C VAL A 25 2.12 -5.72 -4.42
N ALA A 26 3.27 -5.15 -4.80
CA ALA A 26 3.86 -5.31 -6.13
C ALA A 26 4.11 -6.79 -6.49
N ASN A 27 4.60 -7.57 -5.52
CA ASN A 27 4.87 -9.00 -5.70
C ASN A 27 3.62 -9.85 -5.98
N LYS A 28 2.40 -9.32 -5.74
CA LYS A 28 1.16 -10.07 -5.91
C LYS A 28 0.40 -9.78 -7.21
N GLN A 29 0.92 -8.88 -8.07
CA GLN A 29 0.35 -8.55 -9.39
C GLN A 29 -1.16 -8.22 -9.35
N TRP A 30 -1.61 -7.44 -8.37
CA TRP A 30 -3.03 -7.11 -8.19
C TRP A 30 -3.62 -6.14 -9.24
N GLY A 31 -2.86 -5.76 -10.26
CA GLY A 31 -3.28 -4.81 -11.28
C GLY A 31 -3.41 -3.40 -10.71
N LYS A 32 -4.60 -2.80 -10.80
CA LYS A 32 -4.85 -1.41 -10.39
C LYS A 32 -5.34 -1.34 -8.94
N ALA A 33 -4.62 -0.61 -8.09
CA ALA A 33 -5.05 -0.34 -6.71
C ALA A 33 -6.08 0.81 -6.65
N LEU A 34 -7.02 0.71 -5.70
CA LEU A 34 -7.93 1.80 -5.31
C LEU A 34 -7.53 2.27 -3.91
N ILE A 35 -7.14 3.53 -3.80
CA ILE A 35 -6.74 4.16 -2.53
C ILE A 35 -7.95 4.90 -1.96
N VAL A 36 -8.37 4.50 -0.76
CA VAL A 36 -9.47 5.15 -0.02
C VAL A 36 -8.86 5.99 1.10
N THR A 37 -9.06 7.31 1.05
CA THR A 37 -8.43 8.27 1.97
C THR A 37 -9.24 9.57 2.07
N ASP A 38 -8.88 10.42 3.02
CA ASP A 38 -9.47 11.73 3.22
C ASP A 38 -8.81 12.79 2.34
N GLY A 39 -9.62 13.73 1.82
CA GLY A 39 -9.10 14.80 0.95
C GLY A 39 -8.07 15.73 1.62
N GLN A 40 -8.04 15.80 2.95
CA GLN A 40 -7.03 16.59 3.68
C GLN A 40 -5.64 15.95 3.63
N LEU A 41 -5.54 14.62 3.72
CA LEU A 41 -4.26 13.90 3.65
C LEU A 41 -3.60 14.07 2.28
N VAL A 42 -4.43 14.11 1.23
CA VAL A 42 -3.98 14.42 -0.14
C VAL A 42 -3.48 15.87 -0.23
N LYS A 43 -4.23 16.84 0.28
CA LYS A 43 -3.87 18.27 0.20
C LYS A 43 -2.58 18.61 0.93
N LEU A 44 -2.29 17.91 2.02
CA LEU A 44 -1.08 18.10 2.82
C LEU A 44 0.13 17.34 2.25
N GLY A 45 -0.02 16.62 1.13
CA GLY A 45 1.06 15.86 0.50
C GLY A 45 1.50 14.63 1.28
N LEU A 46 0.71 14.17 2.26
CA LEU A 46 1.10 13.05 3.14
C LEU A 46 1.08 11.70 2.43
N LEU A 47 0.46 11.63 1.25
CA LEU A 47 0.36 10.43 0.43
C LEU A 47 1.32 10.44 -0.77
N ASP A 48 2.08 11.52 -0.98
CA ASP A 48 2.95 11.67 -2.17
C ASP A 48 4.00 10.56 -2.23
N SER A 49 4.55 10.16 -1.07
CA SER A 49 5.51 9.06 -0.96
C SER A 49 4.88 7.70 -1.30
N LEU A 50 3.61 7.49 -0.95
CA LEU A 50 2.86 6.29 -1.29
C LEU A 50 2.56 6.23 -2.80
N PHE A 51 2.10 7.33 -3.38
CA PHE A 51 1.79 7.39 -4.82
C PHE A 51 3.04 7.18 -5.66
N SER A 52 4.14 7.86 -5.33
CA SER A 52 5.42 7.71 -6.03
C SER A 52 5.91 6.26 -5.99
N ALA A 53 5.87 5.63 -4.81
CA ALA A 53 6.31 4.24 -4.65
C ALA A 53 5.41 3.25 -5.42
N LEU A 54 4.09 3.47 -5.46
CA LEU A 54 3.18 2.61 -6.25
C LEU A 54 3.38 2.78 -7.77
N ASP A 55 3.64 4.00 -8.24
CA ASP A 55 3.88 4.28 -9.66
C ASP A 55 5.16 3.63 -10.19
N GLU A 56 6.23 3.60 -9.38
CA GLU A 56 7.48 2.90 -9.71
C GLU A 56 7.24 1.41 -10.04
N HIS A 57 6.27 0.77 -9.39
CA HIS A 57 5.91 -0.63 -9.64
C HIS A 57 4.79 -0.81 -10.69
N SER A 58 4.02 0.23 -10.99
CA SER A 58 2.93 0.21 -11.99
C SER A 58 3.47 0.14 -13.43
N ASN A 59 4.65 0.71 -13.69
CA ASN A 59 5.21 0.84 -15.04
C ASN A 59 5.87 -0.45 -15.60
N VAL A 60 5.58 -1.62 -15.01
CA VAL A 60 6.02 -2.95 -15.50
C VAL A 60 4.83 -3.73 -16.10
N LEU A 61 4.05 -3.08 -16.95
CA LEU A 61 3.15 -3.77 -17.87
C LEU A 61 3.92 -4.07 -19.16
N PRO A 62 4.00 -5.33 -19.63
CA PRO A 62 4.54 -5.61 -20.95
C PRO A 62 3.66 -4.92 -22.01
N PRO A 63 4.25 -4.39 -23.09
CA PRO A 63 3.49 -3.76 -24.17
C PRO A 63 2.55 -4.78 -24.80
N VAL A 64 1.28 -4.41 -24.96
CA VAL A 64 0.30 -5.11 -25.79
C VAL A 64 0.65 -4.93 -27.26
#